data_AF-E2BMK8-F1
#
_entry.id   AF-E2BMK8-F1
#
_cell.length_a   1.000
_cell.length_b   1.000
_cell.length_c   1.000
_cell.angle_alpha   90.00
_cell.angle_beta   90.00
_cell.angle_gamma   90.00
#
_symmetry.space_group_name_H-M   'P 1'
#
loop_
_entity.id
_entity.type
_entity.pdbx_description
1 polymer ?
#
loop_
_entity_poly.entity_id
_entity_poly.type
_entity_poly.pdbx_seq_one_letter_code
_entity_poly.pdbx_strand_id
1 'polypeptide(L)'
;MLASRACDDTLKLWDLRMFKSPIFVAKDLFSRYNTTDCMFSPDDTMVVTGQSLNKGAQNGKMLFYNSTTFDVVNQISVTNSHVIKTLWHPKLNQVFVGCGNGIVKVYYDPKKSMRGAKLCVVKTHTKQKHIEIMSTQQIITPHALPLFRQDRPKSVRKQMEKDRLDPVKSRRPDLPITSGQGGRVASSGGTLSSYVIRNLGLSKRIEDDQDPREAILKYAKIAEEKPYWIAPAYKRTQPRTIFQTDDQDGGLSNKRQKQ
;
A
#
# COMPACT_ATOMS: atom_id res chain seq x y z
N MET A 1 40.19 12.39 -1.31
CA MET A 1 40.66 13.80 -1.38
C MET A 1 39.79 14.63 -0.45
N LEU A 2 40.32 15.69 0.15
CA LEU A 2 39.58 16.61 0.99
C LEU A 2 39.64 18.01 0.37
N ALA A 3 38.49 18.65 0.15
CA ALA A 3 38.44 20.05 -0.29
C ALA A 3 38.15 20.94 0.92
N SER A 4 38.87 22.05 1.04
CA SER A 4 38.65 23.05 2.08
C SER A 4 38.52 24.43 1.46
N ARG A 5 37.46 25.13 1.81
CA ARG A 5 37.21 26.52 1.46
C ARG A 5 37.40 27.40 2.68
N ALA A 6 38.10 28.52 2.52
CA ALA A 6 38.35 29.46 3.61
C ALA A 6 38.05 30.90 3.20
N CYS A 7 37.91 31.78 4.20
CA CYS A 7 37.75 33.23 4.01
C CYS A 7 39.05 33.96 3.62
N ASP A 8 40.15 33.24 3.43
CA ASP A 8 41.40 33.76 2.88
C ASP A 8 41.37 33.83 1.34
N ASP A 9 40.16 33.77 0.76
CA ASP A 9 39.89 33.72 -0.66
C ASP A 9 40.57 32.56 -1.42
N THR A 10 40.90 31.48 -0.69
CA THR A 10 41.47 30.27 -1.30
C THR A 10 40.55 29.06 -1.25
N LEU A 11 40.69 28.19 -2.25
CA LEU A 11 40.17 26.82 -2.26
C LEU A 11 41.38 25.90 -2.30
N LYS A 12 41.50 25.03 -1.30
CA LYS A 12 42.62 24.10 -1.18
C LYS A 12 42.11 22.67 -1.29
N LEU A 13 42.90 21.84 -1.95
CA LEU A 13 42.63 20.41 -2.08
C LEU A 13 43.76 19.63 -1.42
N TRP A 14 43.42 18.68 -0.56
CA TRP A 14 44.33 17.91 0.26
C TRP A 14 44.25 16.40 -0.06
N ASP A 15 45.40 15.73 -0.02
CA ASP A 15 45.45 14.27 0.07
C ASP A 15 45.45 13.88 1.56
N LEU A 16 44.59 12.95 1.97
CA LEU A 16 44.57 12.44 3.34
C LEU A 16 45.85 11.66 3.67
N ARG A 17 46.51 11.10 2.64
CA ARG A 17 47.79 10.39 2.79
C ARG A 17 48.96 11.34 3.05
N MET A 18 48.86 12.58 2.59
CA MET A 18 49.91 13.60 2.72
C MET A 18 49.29 14.93 3.14
N PHE A 19 48.95 15.06 4.42
CA PHE A 19 48.21 16.22 4.95
C PHE A 19 49.09 17.44 5.29
N LYS A 20 50.41 17.38 5.07
CA LYS A 20 51.32 18.47 5.42
C LYS A 20 51.22 19.67 4.47
N SER A 21 50.90 19.43 3.21
CA SER A 21 50.82 20.45 2.17
C SER A 21 49.60 20.22 1.28
N PRO A 22 48.89 21.27 0.86
CA PRO A 22 47.81 21.13 -0.10
C PRO A 22 48.38 20.73 -1.46
N ILE A 23 47.68 19.85 -2.17
CA ILE A 23 48.01 19.44 -3.55
C ILE A 23 47.80 20.62 -4.49
N PHE A 24 46.65 21.27 -4.35
CA PHE A 24 46.24 22.38 -5.19
C PHE A 24 45.70 23.53 -4.35
N VAL A 25 45.98 24.75 -4.80
CA VAL A 25 45.54 26.00 -4.15
C VAL A 25 45.05 26.95 -5.23
N ALA A 26 43.73 27.16 -5.30
CA ALA A 26 43.14 28.23 -6.09
C ALA A 26 43.12 29.50 -5.26
N LYS A 27 43.55 30.60 -5.86
CA LYS A 27 43.52 31.95 -5.30
C LYS A 27 42.46 32.79 -6.01
N ASP A 28 42.20 33.99 -5.49
CA ASP A 28 41.27 34.98 -6.06
C ASP A 28 39.79 34.55 -6.07
N LEU A 29 39.44 33.67 -5.13
CA LEU A 29 38.07 33.26 -4.90
C LEU A 29 37.50 34.08 -3.74
N PHE A 30 37.02 35.29 -4.02
CA PHE A 30 36.46 36.16 -2.97
C PHE A 30 35.32 35.48 -2.20
N SER A 31 35.40 35.46 -0.86
CA SER A 31 34.37 34.96 0.04
C SER A 31 34.07 35.97 1.14
N ARG A 32 32.84 36.50 1.16
CA ARG A 32 32.40 37.41 2.23
C ARG A 32 31.93 36.66 3.48
N TYR A 33 31.33 35.49 3.28
CA TYR A 33 30.70 34.71 4.34
C TYR A 33 31.53 33.47 4.66
N ASN A 34 31.70 33.19 5.95
CA ASN A 34 32.34 31.97 6.45
C ASN A 34 31.55 30.70 6.13
N THR A 35 30.27 30.82 5.81
CA THR A 35 29.39 29.72 5.42
C THR A 35 29.55 29.29 3.96
N THR A 36 30.41 29.98 3.19
CA THR A 36 30.72 29.61 1.80
C THR A 36 31.36 28.24 1.75
N ASP A 37 30.63 27.28 1.19
CA ASP A 37 31.06 25.90 1.08
C ASP A 37 31.72 25.60 -0.28
N CYS A 38 32.38 24.44 -0.28
CA CYS A 38 32.85 23.76 -1.47
C CYS A 38 32.40 22.30 -1.40
N MET A 39 32.27 21.67 -2.55
CA MET A 39 31.66 20.36 -2.65
C MET A 39 32.16 19.64 -3.88
N PHE A 40 32.26 18.31 -3.81
CA PHE A 40 32.52 17.48 -4.97
C PHE A 40 31.26 17.23 -5.79
N SER A 41 31.42 17.09 -7.10
CA SER A 41 30.38 16.54 -7.95
C SER A 41 30.00 15.12 -7.49
N PRO A 42 28.80 14.62 -7.82
CA PRO A 42 28.38 13.26 -7.42
C PRO A 42 29.28 12.12 -7.92
N ASP A 43 30.12 12.39 -8.92
CA ASP A 43 31.11 11.47 -9.50
C ASP A 43 32.55 11.76 -9.04
N ASP A 44 32.72 12.68 -8.09
CA ASP A 44 34.01 13.17 -7.56
C ASP A 44 34.99 13.74 -8.62
N THR A 45 34.56 13.89 -9.87
CA THR A 45 35.42 14.38 -10.96
C THR A 45 35.67 15.87 -10.86
N MET A 46 34.77 16.64 -10.25
CA MET A 46 34.82 18.09 -10.17
C MET A 46 34.63 18.60 -8.75
N VAL A 47 35.14 19.79 -8.47
CA VAL A 47 34.89 20.56 -7.26
C VAL A 47 34.13 21.83 -7.61
N VAL A 48 33.04 22.04 -6.90
CA VAL A 48 32.19 23.23 -6.98
C VAL A 48 32.53 24.18 -5.84
N THR A 49 32.61 25.47 -6.16
CA THR A 49 32.70 26.54 -5.15
C THR A 49 31.89 27.76 -5.56
N GLY A 50 31.32 28.44 -4.58
CA GLY A 50 30.75 29.77 -4.74
C GLY A 50 31.82 30.87 -4.65
N GLN A 51 31.65 31.92 -5.44
CA GLN A 51 32.38 33.18 -5.33
C GLN A 51 31.41 34.30 -4.96
N SER A 52 31.75 35.02 -3.89
CA SER A 52 31.04 36.21 -3.47
C SER A 52 31.36 37.40 -4.38
N LEU A 53 30.49 38.41 -4.36
CA LEU A 53 30.72 39.66 -5.07
C LEU A 53 31.87 40.46 -4.46
N ASN A 54 32.94 40.68 -5.22
CA ASN A 54 34.02 41.60 -4.85
C ASN A 54 33.70 43.03 -5.33
N LYS A 55 34.38 44.05 -4.78
CA LYS A 55 34.19 45.47 -5.17
C LYS A 55 34.52 45.63 -6.66
N GLY A 56 33.52 45.97 -7.47
CA GLY A 56 33.66 46.13 -8.93
C GLY A 56 33.11 44.96 -9.77
N ALA A 57 32.82 43.81 -9.16
CA ALA A 57 32.06 42.76 -9.83
C ALA A 57 30.56 43.05 -9.74
N GLN A 58 29.80 42.70 -10.78
CA GLN A 58 28.34 42.86 -10.83
C GLN A 58 27.59 41.61 -10.40
N ASN A 59 28.15 40.41 -10.68
CA ASN A 59 27.49 39.13 -10.45
C ASN A 59 28.34 38.20 -9.58
N GLY A 60 27.69 37.55 -8.61
CA GLY A 60 28.23 36.38 -7.93
C GLY A 60 28.32 35.20 -8.89
N LYS A 61 29.43 34.47 -8.81
CA LYS A 61 29.77 33.39 -9.73
C LYS A 61 29.84 32.07 -9.00
N MET A 62 29.52 31.00 -9.70
CA MET A 62 29.76 29.63 -9.27
C MET A 62 30.81 29.03 -10.21
N LEU A 63 31.86 28.47 -9.63
CA LEU A 63 33.03 27.97 -10.34
C LEU A 63 33.11 26.45 -10.18
N PHE A 64 33.46 25.79 -11.28
CA PHE A 64 33.63 24.35 -11.36
C PHE A 64 35.08 24.05 -11.71
N TYR A 65 35.79 23.39 -10.81
CA TYR A 65 37.18 22.96 -10.96
C TYR A 65 37.22 21.47 -11.26
N ASN A 66 38.18 21.02 -12.06
CA ASN A 66 38.48 19.58 -12.16
C ASN A 66 39.20 19.12 -10.87
N SER A 67 38.84 17.98 -10.31
CA SER A 67 39.51 17.41 -9.13
C SER A 67 40.98 17.02 -9.39
N THR A 68 41.30 16.63 -10.63
CA THR A 68 42.61 16.07 -11.01
C THR A 68 43.59 17.13 -11.51
N THR A 69 43.17 17.94 -12.49
CA THR A 69 44.03 19.01 -13.06
C THR A 69 43.88 20.35 -12.36
N PHE A 70 42.76 20.54 -11.63
CA PHE A 70 42.44 21.78 -10.94
C PHE A 70 42.24 23.00 -11.84
N ASP A 71 41.94 22.77 -13.12
CA ASP A 71 41.54 23.81 -14.07
C ASP A 71 40.07 24.19 -13.88
N VAL A 72 39.74 25.45 -14.18
CA VAL A 72 38.35 25.92 -14.22
C VAL A 72 37.70 25.36 -15.49
N VAL A 73 36.79 24.40 -15.31
CA VAL A 73 36.04 23.79 -16.41
C VAL A 73 34.87 24.67 -16.84
N ASN A 74 34.18 25.27 -15.87
CA ASN A 74 33.01 26.11 -16.15
C ASN A 74 32.83 27.19 -15.10
N GLN A 75 32.22 28.31 -15.52
CA GLN A 75 31.87 29.42 -14.66
C GLN A 75 30.44 29.88 -14.99
N ILE A 76 29.57 29.86 -13.99
CA ILE A 76 28.17 30.28 -14.13
C ILE A 76 27.97 31.57 -13.34
N SER A 77 27.48 32.63 -13.99
CA SER A 77 26.98 33.81 -13.31
C SER A 77 25.60 33.52 -12.71
N VAL A 78 25.51 33.59 -11.38
CA VAL A 78 24.30 33.19 -10.67
C VAL A 78 23.36 34.37 -10.51
N THR A 79 23.77 35.42 -9.82
CA THR A 79 22.91 36.57 -9.51
C THR A 79 23.75 37.81 -9.19
N ASN A 80 23.12 38.97 -9.08
CA ASN A 80 23.78 40.24 -8.75
C ASN A 80 24.08 40.37 -7.24
N SER A 81 24.41 39.27 -6.58
CA SER A 81 24.61 39.18 -5.13
C SER A 81 25.59 38.06 -4.78
N HIS A 82 25.92 37.91 -3.50
CA HIS A 82 26.86 36.91 -3.00
C HIS A 82 26.30 35.49 -3.14
N VAL A 83 27.14 34.54 -3.56
CA VAL A 83 26.85 33.11 -3.43
C VAL A 83 27.28 32.67 -2.04
N ILE A 84 26.34 32.14 -1.25
CA ILE A 84 26.57 31.75 0.15
C ILE A 84 26.75 30.24 0.27
N LYS A 85 25.89 29.44 -0.36
CA LYS A 85 25.92 27.99 -0.17
C LYS A 85 25.61 27.29 -1.49
N THR A 86 26.36 26.23 -1.78
CA THR A 86 26.23 25.41 -2.97
C THR A 86 25.98 23.96 -2.57
N LEU A 87 24.96 23.34 -3.16
CA LEU A 87 24.61 21.93 -2.90
C LEU A 87 24.27 21.23 -4.21
N TRP A 88 24.92 20.11 -4.49
CA TRP A 88 24.77 19.29 -5.68
C TRP A 88 24.26 17.96 -5.19
N HIS A 89 22.97 17.72 -5.47
CA HIS A 89 22.33 16.52 -4.97
C HIS A 89 22.74 15.31 -5.83
N PRO A 90 23.24 14.20 -5.25
CA PRO A 90 23.78 13.07 -6.02
C PRO A 90 22.72 12.32 -6.83
N LYS A 91 21.54 12.03 -6.25
CA LYS A 91 20.48 11.28 -6.95
C LYS A 91 19.65 12.09 -7.95
N LEU A 92 19.37 13.36 -7.63
CA LEU A 92 18.58 14.24 -8.51
C LEU A 92 19.42 14.83 -9.65
N ASN A 93 20.74 14.91 -9.45
CA ASN A 93 21.68 15.63 -10.30
C ASN A 93 21.24 17.09 -10.52
N GLN A 94 20.99 17.80 -9.43
CA GLN A 94 20.56 19.21 -9.42
C GLN A 94 21.48 20.00 -8.51
N VAL A 95 21.83 21.21 -8.95
CA VAL A 95 22.67 22.14 -8.18
C VAL A 95 21.79 23.24 -7.62
N PHE A 96 21.75 23.34 -6.30
CA PHE A 96 21.12 24.40 -5.53
C PHE A 96 22.16 25.42 -5.13
N VAL A 97 21.88 26.69 -5.39
CA VAL A 97 22.74 27.82 -5.05
C VAL A 97 21.94 28.81 -4.21
N GLY A 98 22.28 28.89 -2.93
CA GLY A 98 21.75 29.88 -2.01
C GLY A 98 22.49 31.20 -2.17
N CYS A 99 21.74 32.27 -2.49
CA CYS A 99 22.28 33.60 -2.70
C CYS A 99 21.95 34.54 -1.53
N GLY A 100 22.78 35.56 -1.32
CA GLY A 100 22.63 36.52 -0.23
C GLY A 100 21.42 37.47 -0.33
N ASN A 101 20.77 37.53 -1.49
CA ASN A 101 19.51 38.24 -1.69
C ASN A 101 18.28 37.42 -1.26
N GLY A 102 18.47 36.24 -0.63
CA GLY A 102 17.40 35.35 -0.22
C GLY A 102 16.82 34.50 -1.35
N ILE A 103 17.37 34.58 -2.57
CA ILE A 103 16.96 33.75 -3.71
C ILE A 103 17.78 32.46 -3.71
N VAL A 104 17.10 31.33 -3.95
CA VAL A 104 17.76 30.05 -4.22
C VAL A 104 17.59 29.75 -5.71
N LYS A 105 18.71 29.67 -6.44
CA LYS A 105 18.69 29.24 -7.84
C LYS A 105 18.95 27.74 -7.92
N VAL A 106 18.18 27.04 -8.75
CA VAL A 106 18.33 25.60 -8.98
C VAL A 106 18.65 25.36 -10.43
N TYR A 107 19.82 24.80 -10.70
CA TYR A 107 20.26 24.39 -12.02
C TYR A 107 20.02 22.90 -12.19
N TYR A 108 19.46 22.52 -13.33
CA TYR A 108 19.16 21.14 -13.68
C TYR A 108 19.35 20.93 -15.18
N ASP A 109 19.72 19.70 -15.56
CA ASP A 109 19.74 19.26 -16.95
C ASP A 109 18.39 18.59 -17.27
N PRO A 110 17.65 19.04 -18.30
CA PRO A 110 16.35 18.44 -18.63
C PRO A 110 16.42 16.94 -18.94
N LYS A 111 17.56 16.44 -19.44
CA LYS A 111 17.77 15.04 -19.82
C LYS A 111 18.28 14.19 -18.66
N LYS A 112 19.32 14.66 -17.95
CA LYS A 112 19.99 13.88 -16.90
C LYS A 112 19.35 14.03 -15.52
N SER A 113 18.76 15.19 -15.21
CA SER A 113 18.20 15.42 -13.87
C SER A 113 16.84 14.75 -13.72
N MET A 114 16.61 14.16 -12.55
CA MET A 114 15.38 13.46 -12.20
C MET A 114 14.61 14.20 -11.12
N ARG A 115 13.26 14.21 -11.22
CA ARG A 115 12.34 14.74 -10.19
C ARG A 115 12.73 16.17 -9.73
N GLY A 116 12.50 16.53 -8.47
CA GLY A 116 12.91 17.80 -7.88
C GLY A 116 12.36 19.01 -8.64
N ALA A 117 13.26 19.93 -9.05
CA ALA A 117 12.92 21.13 -9.80
C ALA A 117 12.10 20.85 -11.08
N LYS A 118 12.30 19.69 -11.72
CA LYS A 118 11.55 19.29 -12.92
C LYS A 118 10.04 19.16 -12.66
N LEU A 119 9.63 18.79 -11.44
CA LEU A 119 8.21 18.70 -11.07
C LEU A 119 7.58 20.10 -10.91
N CYS A 120 8.35 21.07 -10.44
CA CYS A 120 7.87 22.43 -10.21
C CYS A 120 7.85 23.26 -11.49
N VAL A 121 8.84 23.09 -12.38
CA VAL A 121 8.94 23.84 -13.63
C VAL A 121 7.86 23.44 -14.64
N VAL A 122 7.43 22.18 -14.64
CA VAL A 122 6.39 21.68 -15.57
C VAL A 122 4.97 22.09 -15.13
N LYS A 123 4.81 22.82 -14.02
CA LYS A 123 3.54 23.50 -13.74
C LYS A 123 3.39 24.67 -14.70
N THR A 124 3.01 24.35 -15.94
CA THR A 124 2.45 25.31 -16.89
C THR A 124 1.32 26.03 -16.18
N HIS A 125 1.37 27.37 -16.16
CA HIS A 125 0.29 28.19 -15.62
C HIS A 125 -1.02 27.71 -16.24
N THR A 126 -1.87 27.06 -15.46
CA THR A 126 -3.16 26.59 -15.94
C THR A 126 -3.91 27.83 -16.41
N LYS A 127 -4.24 27.91 -17.72
CA LYS A 127 -5.00 29.04 -18.25
C LYS A 127 -6.20 29.26 -17.33
N GLN A 128 -6.34 30.48 -16.81
CA GLN A 128 -7.49 30.85 -16.00
C GLN A 128 -8.71 30.57 -16.87
N LYS A 129 -9.52 29.57 -16.49
CA LYS A 129 -10.72 29.24 -17.24
C LYS A 129 -11.62 30.46 -17.15
N HIS A 130 -11.72 31.22 -18.23
CA HIS A 130 -12.79 32.19 -18.40
C HIS A 130 -14.06 31.36 -18.44
N ILE A 131 -14.73 31.25 -17.29
CA ILE A 131 -16.04 30.64 -17.23
C ILE A 131 -16.96 31.73 -17.76
N GLU A 132 -17.11 31.79 -19.09
CA GLU A 132 -18.34 32.34 -19.65
C GLU A 132 -19.44 31.35 -19.25
N ILE A 133 -19.95 31.54 -18.03
CA ILE A 133 -21.15 30.89 -17.57
C ILE A 133 -22.26 31.50 -18.42
N MET A 134 -22.48 30.92 -19.60
CA MET A 134 -23.82 30.94 -20.16
C MET A 134 -24.66 30.12 -19.18
N SER A 135 -25.23 30.81 -18.19
CA SER A 135 -26.16 30.18 -17.26
C SER A 135 -27.39 29.81 -18.08
N THR A 136 -27.43 28.58 -18.58
CA THR A 136 -28.67 28.01 -19.09
C THR A 136 -29.64 27.99 -17.91
N GLN A 137 -30.52 28.99 -17.86
CA GLN A 137 -31.45 29.18 -16.77
C GLN A 137 -32.42 27.99 -16.81
N GLN A 138 -32.31 27.10 -15.82
CA GLN A 138 -33.10 25.88 -15.80
C GLN A 138 -34.56 26.21 -15.54
N ILE A 139 -35.43 25.91 -16.50
CA ILE A 139 -36.87 26.11 -16.39
C ILE A 139 -37.45 24.94 -15.59
N ILE A 140 -37.94 25.21 -14.38
CA ILE A 140 -38.55 24.21 -13.50
C ILE A 140 -40.05 24.16 -13.77
N THR A 141 -40.56 23.01 -14.21
CA THR A 141 -41.99 22.75 -14.40
C THR A 141 -42.61 22.25 -13.08
N PRO A 142 -43.58 22.97 -12.47
CA PRO A 142 -44.08 22.65 -11.13
C PRO A 142 -44.93 21.37 -11.07
N HIS A 143 -45.57 20.96 -12.17
CA HIS A 143 -46.44 19.79 -12.27
C HIS A 143 -45.95 18.73 -13.28
N ALA A 144 -44.63 18.58 -13.46
CA ALA A 144 -44.12 17.48 -14.27
C ALA A 144 -44.31 16.13 -13.56
N LEU A 145 -44.59 15.09 -14.35
CA LEU A 145 -44.56 13.70 -13.88
C LEU A 145 -43.18 13.39 -13.26
N PRO A 146 -43.09 12.51 -12.25
CA PRO A 146 -41.83 12.18 -11.58
C PRO A 146 -40.70 11.77 -12.53
N LEU A 147 -41.03 11.15 -13.66
CA LEU A 147 -40.07 10.72 -14.69
C LEU A 147 -39.43 11.90 -15.46
N PHE A 148 -40.13 13.03 -15.59
CA PHE A 148 -39.66 14.23 -16.31
C PHE A 148 -39.24 15.36 -15.36
N ARG A 149 -39.32 15.14 -14.05
CA ARG A 149 -38.91 16.11 -13.05
C ARG A 149 -37.39 16.19 -13.01
N GLN A 150 -36.85 17.28 -13.52
CA GLN A 150 -35.42 17.52 -13.48
C GLN A 150 -34.96 17.78 -12.03
N ASP A 151 -33.92 17.07 -11.60
CA ASP A 151 -33.30 17.29 -10.31
C ASP A 151 -32.65 18.68 -10.26
N ARG A 152 -32.79 19.37 -9.12
CA ARG A 152 -32.12 20.66 -8.92
C ARG A 152 -30.59 20.47 -8.96
N PRO A 153 -29.83 21.38 -9.59
CA PRO A 153 -28.38 21.28 -9.67
C PRO A 153 -27.83 21.34 -8.25
N LYS A 154 -27.21 20.24 -7.83
CA LYS A 154 -26.50 20.18 -6.54
C LYS A 154 -25.03 20.50 -6.77
N SER A 155 -24.31 20.82 -5.70
CA SER A 155 -22.86 20.97 -5.78
C SER A 155 -22.22 19.71 -6.39
N VAL A 156 -21.13 19.89 -7.14
CA VAL A 156 -20.42 18.80 -7.85
C VAL A 156 -20.11 17.62 -6.91
N ARG A 157 -19.81 17.91 -5.64
CA ARG A 157 -19.58 16.90 -4.59
C ARG A 157 -20.81 16.02 -4.33
N LYS A 158 -21.99 16.62 -4.17
CA LYS A 158 -23.25 15.88 -3.92
C LYS A 158 -23.69 15.08 -5.14
N GLN A 159 -23.40 15.56 -6.34
CA GLN A 159 -23.65 14.82 -7.58
C GLN A 159 -22.75 13.58 -7.67
N MET A 160 -21.46 13.70 -7.37
CA MET A 160 -20.55 12.55 -7.32
C MET A 160 -20.93 11.51 -6.27
N GLU A 161 -21.45 11.93 -5.11
CA GLU A 161 -21.93 11.01 -4.07
C GLU A 161 -23.17 10.21 -4.53
N LYS A 162 -24.11 10.86 -5.21
CA LYS A 162 -25.28 10.19 -5.82
C LYS A 162 -24.86 9.23 -6.92
N ASP A 163 -24.00 9.68 -7.83
CA ASP A 163 -23.50 8.88 -8.95
C ASP A 163 -22.77 7.61 -8.50
N ARG A 164 -22.19 7.64 -7.29
CA ARG A 164 -21.53 6.49 -6.66
C ARG A 164 -22.51 5.49 -6.03
N LEU A 165 -23.72 5.94 -5.67
CA LEU A 165 -24.79 5.09 -5.14
C LEU A 165 -25.51 4.33 -6.26
N ASP A 166 -25.60 4.92 -7.45
CA ASP A 166 -26.24 4.30 -8.61
C ASP A 166 -25.45 3.07 -9.09
N PRO A 167 -26.04 1.86 -9.08
CA PRO A 167 -25.31 0.61 -9.36
C PRO A 167 -24.79 0.54 -10.80
N VAL A 168 -25.53 1.11 -11.75
CA VAL A 168 -25.17 1.15 -13.18
C VAL A 168 -24.01 2.12 -13.42
N LYS A 169 -24.08 3.33 -12.86
CA LYS A 169 -23.09 4.39 -13.08
C LYS A 169 -21.78 4.14 -12.35
N SER A 170 -21.87 3.58 -11.14
CA SER A 170 -20.71 3.24 -10.30
C SER A 170 -20.14 1.85 -10.57
N ARG A 171 -20.79 1.03 -11.41
CA ARG A 171 -20.44 -0.39 -11.67
C ARG A 171 -20.17 -1.15 -10.36
N ARG A 172 -20.99 -0.88 -9.35
CA ARG A 172 -20.82 -1.44 -8.01
C ARG A 172 -21.09 -2.94 -8.03
N PRO A 173 -20.21 -3.77 -7.43
CA PRO A 173 -20.49 -5.20 -7.27
C PRO A 173 -21.78 -5.45 -6.47
N ASP A 174 -22.51 -6.52 -6.84
CA ASP A 174 -23.71 -6.96 -6.13
C ASP A 174 -23.39 -7.20 -4.64
N LEU A 175 -24.21 -6.64 -3.76
CA LEU A 175 -24.08 -6.89 -2.33
C LEU A 175 -24.52 -8.33 -2.00
N PRO A 176 -23.96 -8.94 -0.93
CA PRO A 176 -24.41 -10.24 -0.46
C PRO A 176 -25.90 -10.19 -0.10
N ILE A 177 -26.64 -11.20 -0.56
CA ILE A 177 -28.10 -11.25 -0.51
C ILE A 177 -28.55 -11.77 0.85
N THR A 178 -29.48 -11.05 1.49
CA THR A 178 -30.08 -11.44 2.78
C THR A 178 -31.33 -12.32 2.61
N SER A 179 -32.04 -12.21 1.47
CA SER A 179 -33.30 -12.93 1.21
C SER A 179 -33.30 -13.56 -0.18
N GLY A 180 -33.68 -14.84 -0.26
CA GLY A 180 -33.68 -15.58 -1.52
C GLY A 180 -34.87 -15.21 -2.40
N GLN A 181 -34.70 -14.24 -3.30
CA GLN A 181 -35.72 -13.85 -4.29
C GLN A 181 -35.07 -13.76 -5.69
N GLY A 182 -35.80 -14.14 -6.73
CA GLY A 182 -35.31 -14.05 -8.12
C GLY A 182 -34.32 -15.15 -8.55
N GLY A 183 -34.43 -16.36 -7.98
CA GLY A 183 -33.61 -17.52 -8.40
C GLY A 183 -32.24 -17.62 -7.71
N ARG A 184 -31.89 -16.69 -6.83
CA ARG A 184 -30.70 -16.78 -5.97
C ARG A 184 -31.07 -17.32 -4.59
N VAL A 185 -30.33 -18.30 -4.09
CA VAL A 185 -30.58 -18.95 -2.79
C VAL A 185 -29.79 -18.21 -1.71
N ALA A 186 -30.47 -17.65 -0.72
CA ALA A 186 -29.82 -17.08 0.46
C ALA A 186 -29.32 -18.20 1.40
N SER A 187 -28.17 -17.98 2.04
CA SER A 187 -27.53 -18.98 2.90
C SER A 187 -28.34 -19.34 4.16
N SER A 188 -29.40 -18.59 4.50
CA SER A 188 -30.23 -18.87 5.67
C SER A 188 -31.70 -18.52 5.44
N GLY A 189 -32.51 -19.55 5.22
CA GLY A 189 -33.74 -19.72 6.01
C GLY A 189 -35.00 -18.92 5.67
N GLY A 190 -35.34 -18.71 4.40
CA GLY A 190 -36.63 -18.12 4.00
C GLY A 190 -37.69 -19.11 3.48
N THR A 191 -37.32 -20.34 3.09
CA THR A 191 -38.25 -21.25 2.41
C THR A 191 -38.89 -22.26 3.37
N LEU A 192 -40.16 -22.61 3.12
CA LEU A 192 -40.88 -23.66 3.84
C LEU A 192 -40.08 -24.98 3.82
N SER A 193 -39.41 -25.29 2.72
CA SER A 193 -38.53 -26.45 2.60
C SER A 193 -37.38 -26.41 3.63
N SER A 194 -36.75 -25.26 3.85
CA SER A 194 -35.71 -25.09 4.88
C SER A 194 -36.27 -25.23 6.31
N TYR A 195 -37.53 -24.82 6.53
CA TYR A 195 -38.24 -24.99 7.80
C TYR A 195 -38.63 -26.44 8.06
N VAL A 196 -39.15 -27.14 7.04
CA VAL A 196 -39.51 -28.58 7.09
C VAL A 196 -38.26 -29.42 7.33
N ILE A 197 -37.16 -29.16 6.62
CA ILE A 197 -35.89 -29.88 6.82
C ILE A 197 -35.38 -29.70 8.26
N ARG A 198 -35.45 -28.48 8.82
CA ARG A 198 -35.07 -28.25 10.22
C ARG A 198 -36.02 -28.97 11.19
N ASN A 199 -37.33 -28.84 11.03
CA ASN A 199 -38.27 -29.34 12.04
C ASN A 199 -38.52 -30.86 11.95
N LEU A 200 -38.60 -31.42 10.75
CA LEU A 200 -38.79 -32.85 10.55
C LEU A 200 -37.45 -33.61 10.58
N GLY A 201 -36.37 -33.05 10.02
CA GLY A 201 -35.06 -33.69 9.98
C GLY A 201 -34.33 -33.76 11.34
N LEU A 202 -34.78 -32.98 12.34
CA LEU A 202 -34.22 -33.02 13.70
C LEU A 202 -35.03 -33.86 14.69
N SER A 203 -36.30 -34.19 14.40
CA SER A 203 -37.19 -34.81 15.40
C SER A 203 -37.11 -36.34 15.47
N LYS A 204 -36.63 -37.02 14.43
CA LYS A 204 -36.18 -38.41 14.48
C LYS A 204 -35.02 -38.61 13.51
N ARG A 205 -33.80 -38.31 13.96
CA ARG A 205 -32.65 -39.02 13.40
C ARG A 205 -32.80 -40.47 13.86
N ILE A 206 -33.41 -41.31 13.02
CA ILE A 206 -33.11 -42.73 13.08
C ILE A 206 -31.59 -42.75 12.83
N GLU A 207 -30.81 -43.08 13.85
CA GLU A 207 -29.38 -43.24 13.70
C GLU A 207 -29.18 -44.47 12.82
N ASP A 208 -29.19 -44.25 11.51
CA ASP A 208 -29.04 -45.28 10.48
C ASP A 208 -27.65 -45.99 10.54
N ASP A 209 -26.77 -45.53 11.44
CA ASP A 209 -25.39 -46.01 11.66
C ASP A 209 -25.23 -46.91 12.91
N GLN A 210 -26.30 -47.38 13.55
CA GLN A 210 -26.19 -48.29 14.70
C GLN A 210 -25.79 -49.71 14.26
N ASP A 211 -24.63 -50.19 14.74
CA ASP A 211 -24.13 -51.54 14.45
C ASP A 211 -25.13 -52.60 14.96
N PRO A 212 -25.53 -53.58 14.11
CA PRO A 212 -26.61 -54.51 14.43
C PRO A 212 -26.32 -55.37 15.68
N ARG A 213 -25.04 -55.57 15.99
CA ARG A 213 -24.60 -56.31 17.19
C ARG A 213 -24.99 -55.57 18.48
N GLU A 214 -24.74 -54.27 18.55
CA GLU A 214 -25.01 -53.48 19.75
C GLU A 214 -26.52 -53.32 19.98
N ALA A 215 -27.28 -53.18 18.88
CA ALA A 215 -28.73 -53.16 18.92
C ALA A 215 -29.30 -54.45 19.54
N ILE A 216 -28.83 -55.64 19.09
CA ILE A 216 -29.30 -56.93 19.65
C ILE A 216 -28.87 -57.08 21.12
N LEU A 217 -27.63 -56.73 21.47
CA LEU A 217 -27.13 -56.82 22.85
C LEU A 217 -27.92 -55.94 23.83
N LYS A 218 -28.39 -54.77 23.40
CA LYS A 218 -29.24 -53.88 24.21
C LYS A 218 -30.55 -54.57 24.63
N TYR A 219 -31.14 -55.34 23.72
CA TYR A 219 -32.37 -56.08 23.99
C TYR A 219 -32.14 -57.41 24.71
N ALA A 220 -30.93 -57.98 24.65
CA ALA A 220 -30.60 -59.22 25.35
C ALA A 220 -30.83 -59.10 26.88
N LYS A 221 -30.37 -58.01 27.50
CA LYS A 221 -30.60 -57.75 28.94
C LYS A 221 -32.08 -57.61 29.29
N ILE A 222 -32.83 -56.90 28.43
CA ILE A 222 -34.27 -56.70 28.61
C ILE A 222 -35.02 -58.03 28.52
N ALA A 223 -34.61 -58.92 27.61
CA ALA A 223 -35.20 -60.24 27.43
C ALA A 223 -34.92 -61.18 28.61
N GLU A 224 -33.75 -61.08 29.25
CA GLU A 224 -33.42 -61.84 30.46
C GLU A 224 -34.24 -61.38 31.68
N GLU A 225 -34.40 -60.08 31.87
CA GLU A 225 -35.11 -59.53 33.03
C GLU A 225 -36.63 -59.72 32.95
N LYS A 226 -37.21 -59.64 31.75
CA LYS A 226 -38.66 -59.79 31.53
C LYS A 226 -38.97 -60.75 30.37
N PRO A 227 -38.74 -62.06 30.56
CA PRO A 227 -39.04 -63.04 29.53
C PRO A 227 -40.55 -63.23 29.42
N TYR A 228 -41.18 -62.59 28.44
CA TYR A 228 -42.64 -62.67 28.28
C TYR A 228 -43.07 -63.75 27.27
N TRP A 229 -42.39 -63.85 26.13
CA TRP A 229 -42.90 -64.65 25.00
C TRP A 229 -42.44 -66.12 24.97
N ILE A 230 -41.18 -66.44 25.30
CA ILE A 230 -40.61 -67.78 25.01
C ILE A 230 -40.04 -68.45 26.27
N ALA A 231 -39.21 -67.74 27.04
CA ALA A 231 -38.48 -68.33 28.17
C ALA A 231 -39.36 -68.92 29.31
N PRO A 232 -40.58 -68.43 29.62
CA PRO A 232 -41.40 -69.04 30.68
C PRO A 232 -41.82 -70.48 30.36
N ALA A 233 -42.13 -70.78 29.10
CA ALA A 233 -42.68 -72.07 28.69
C ALA A 233 -41.63 -73.21 28.76
N TYR A 234 -40.36 -72.91 28.45
CA TYR A 234 -39.29 -73.91 28.37
C TYR A 234 -38.46 -74.04 29.65
N LYS A 235 -38.79 -73.27 30.71
CA LYS A 235 -38.04 -73.22 31.97
C LYS A 235 -37.89 -74.59 32.68
N ARG A 236 -38.84 -75.51 32.49
CA ARG A 236 -38.85 -76.83 33.15
C ARG A 236 -38.17 -77.94 32.35
N THR A 237 -38.21 -77.87 31.02
CA THR A 237 -37.78 -78.94 30.11
C THR A 237 -36.45 -78.65 29.42
N GLN A 238 -35.96 -77.42 29.44
CA GLN A 238 -34.71 -77.05 28.77
C GLN A 238 -33.50 -77.57 29.58
N PRO A 239 -32.67 -78.46 29.02
CA PRO A 239 -31.43 -78.89 29.68
C PRO A 239 -30.46 -77.70 29.79
N ARG A 240 -29.63 -77.70 30.85
CA ARG A 240 -28.64 -76.64 31.06
C ARG A 240 -27.60 -76.67 29.94
N THR A 241 -27.42 -75.53 29.27
CA THR A 241 -26.41 -75.35 28.22
C THR A 241 -25.03 -75.33 28.86
N ILE A 242 -24.21 -76.35 28.60
CA ILE A 242 -22.82 -76.40 29.03
C ILE A 242 -22.00 -75.83 27.89
N PHE A 243 -21.55 -74.58 28.03
CA PHE A 243 -20.59 -73.99 27.10
C PHE A 243 -19.17 -74.43 27.49
N GLN A 244 -18.35 -74.73 26.49
CA GLN A 244 -16.93 -75.01 26.71
C GLN A 244 -16.26 -73.72 27.20
N THR A 245 -15.60 -73.79 28.36
CA THR A 245 -14.78 -72.70 28.89
C THR A 245 -13.47 -72.71 28.12
N ASP A 246 -13.38 -71.90 27.06
CA ASP A 246 -12.10 -71.72 26.39
C ASP A 246 -11.16 -70.96 27.34
N ASP A 247 -10.05 -71.62 27.66
CA ASP A 247 -8.93 -71.15 28.45
C ASP A 247 -8.31 -69.86 27.88
N GLN A 248 -7.58 -69.17 28.77
CA GLN A 248 -6.75 -68.00 28.49
C GLN A 248 -5.91 -68.14 27.20
N ASP A 249 -6.00 -67.15 26.31
CA ASP A 249 -4.91 -66.54 25.51
C ASP A 249 -5.37 -66.10 24.11
N GLY A 250 -4.95 -64.89 23.70
CA GLY A 250 -4.95 -64.49 22.29
C GLY A 250 -5.49 -63.08 22.02
N GLY A 251 -4.59 -62.09 21.95
CA GLY A 251 -4.90 -60.74 21.51
C GLY A 251 -5.13 -60.59 20.00
N LEU A 252 -5.13 -59.32 19.56
CA LEU A 252 -5.21 -58.77 18.19
C LEU A 252 -6.64 -58.50 17.68
N SER A 253 -6.95 -57.45 16.92
CA SER A 253 -6.13 -56.41 16.27
C SER A 253 -7.02 -55.30 15.68
N ASN A 254 -6.41 -54.13 15.52
CA ASN A 254 -6.80 -52.98 14.71
C ASN A 254 -7.74 -53.28 13.52
N LYS A 255 -8.91 -52.62 13.48
CA LYS A 255 -9.66 -52.41 12.24
C LYS A 255 -9.17 -51.15 11.54
N ARG A 256 -8.61 -51.38 10.36
CA ARG A 256 -8.12 -50.44 9.36
C ARG A 256 -9.24 -49.55 8.80
N GLN A 257 -8.87 -48.30 8.52
CA GLN A 257 -9.57 -47.36 7.63
C GLN A 257 -9.80 -47.91 6.22
N LYS A 258 -10.90 -47.47 5.61
CA LYS A 258 -11.19 -47.25 4.17
C LYS A 258 -12.54 -46.54 4.11
N GLN A 259 -12.85 -45.62 3.20
CA GLN A 259 -12.14 -44.87 2.16
C GLN A 259 -13.06 -43.71 1.79
#